data_AF-A0A7K8J7S4-F1
#
_entry.id   AF-A0A7K8J7S4-F1
#
_cell.length_a   1.000
_cell.length_b   1.000
_cell.length_c   1.000
_cell.angle_alpha   90.00
_cell.angle_beta   90.00
_cell.angle_gamma   90.00
#
_symmetry.space_group_name_H-M   'P 1'
#
loop_
_entity.id
_entity.type
_entity.pdbx_description
1 polymer ?
#
loop_
_entity_poly.entity_id
_entity_poly.type
_entity_poly.pdbx_seq_one_letter_code
_entity_poly.pdbx_strand_id
1 'polypeptide(L)'
;GLPEPKRDSIFQGLRMDQGFYTSKDFLPLVAMASKPGMCGCHSPLPSVQGTVIVLGAGDTAFDCATSALRCGARRVFVVFRKGFTHIRAVPEEMELAKEEKCEFLPFLSPRKVVLKGGQIVAMEFVRTEQDSDGNWKEDEDQVVRLKADVVISAFGSVLSDSKVREALAPIKFNRWGLPEVDPETMQTSEPWVFAGGDIGGVANTTVESVNDGKQASWYMHRYIQSLYGVAVSMVPELPLFYTPIDLVDISVEMAGLKFPNPFGIASATPATSSSMIRRAFEAGWGFAVTKTFSLDKDIVTNVSPRIVRGTTSGPLYGPGQGSFLNIELISEKTAAYWCKSITELKADFPNQVLIASIMCSYNREDWTELSKMAEVAGADALELNLSCPHGMGERGMGLACGQDPELVRNICRWVRQAVRIPFFAKLTPNVTDIVKIGMAAQEGGADGVTATNTVSGLMGLKADSTPWPAVGRGLRTTYGGVSGNAIRPIALRAVSAIARALPGFPILATGGIDSAEAGLQFLHSGASVLQV
;
A
#
# COMPACT_ATOMS: atom_id res chain seq x y z
N GLY A 1 12.63 5.28 26.17
CA GLY A 1 13.78 4.95 27.04
C GLY A 1 13.46 5.24 28.48
N LEU A 2 13.42 4.23 29.36
CA LEU A 2 13.51 4.49 30.81
C LEU A 2 14.87 5.18 31.12
N PRO A 3 14.93 6.12 32.09
CA PRO A 3 16.06 7.03 32.19
C PRO A 3 17.34 6.37 32.72
N GLU A 4 17.21 5.50 33.73
CA GLU A 4 18.34 4.97 34.48
C GLU A 4 18.72 3.55 34.03
N PRO A 5 20.02 3.20 34.04
CA PRO A 5 20.43 1.82 33.76
C PRO A 5 20.05 0.88 34.90
N LYS A 6 19.69 -0.36 34.55
CA LYS A 6 19.56 -1.42 35.53
C LYS A 6 20.96 -1.83 36.02
N ARG A 7 21.26 -1.55 37.29
CA ARG A 7 22.56 -1.85 37.92
C ARG A 7 22.51 -3.13 38.74
N ASP A 8 23.66 -3.81 38.80
CA ASP A 8 23.91 -4.97 39.65
C ASP A 8 24.89 -4.58 40.77
N SER A 9 24.72 -5.14 41.96
CA SER A 9 25.53 -4.81 43.14
C SER A 9 27.02 -5.16 42.95
N ILE A 10 27.34 -6.15 42.12
CA ILE A 10 28.73 -6.55 41.85
C ILE A 10 29.56 -5.46 41.15
N PHE A 11 28.90 -4.47 40.55
CA PHE A 11 29.55 -3.35 39.86
C PHE A 11 29.60 -2.08 40.72
N GLN A 12 29.17 -2.15 41.99
CA GLN A 12 29.16 -1.00 42.88
C GLN A 12 30.57 -0.43 43.06
N GLY A 13 30.72 0.88 42.84
CA GLY A 13 31.99 1.59 42.98
C GLY A 13 32.93 1.54 41.77
N LEU A 14 32.60 0.75 40.74
CA LEU A 14 33.34 0.76 39.48
C LEU A 14 33.06 2.03 38.67
N ARG A 15 34.08 2.51 37.97
CA ARG A 15 34.03 3.76 37.20
C ARG A 15 34.50 3.57 35.75
N MET A 16 34.18 4.54 34.89
CA MET A 16 34.56 4.52 33.47
C MET A 16 36.08 4.53 33.26
N ASP A 17 36.84 5.23 34.11
CA ASP A 17 38.32 5.25 34.06
C ASP A 17 38.96 3.90 34.39
N GLN A 18 38.18 2.97 34.97
CA GLN A 18 38.61 1.60 35.28
C GLN A 18 38.18 0.60 34.20
N GLY A 19 37.46 1.05 33.16
CA GLY A 19 36.93 0.22 32.07
C GLY A 19 35.49 -0.28 32.27
N PHE A 20 34.74 0.24 33.24
CA PHE A 20 33.34 -0.16 33.44
C PHE A 20 32.35 0.87 32.89
N TYR A 21 31.36 0.40 32.12
CA TYR A 21 30.25 1.21 31.63
C TYR A 21 28.92 0.49 31.86
N THR A 22 27.85 1.24 32.06
CA THR A 22 26.52 0.77 31.68
C THR A 22 26.23 1.18 30.23
N SER A 23 25.25 0.54 29.60
CA SER A 23 24.77 0.96 28.27
C SER A 23 24.28 2.41 28.23
N LYS A 24 23.75 2.93 29.34
CA LYS A 24 23.34 4.35 29.50
C LYS A 24 24.52 5.31 29.66
N ASP A 25 25.73 4.81 29.90
CA ASP A 25 26.95 5.61 29.83
C ASP A 25 27.56 5.50 28.43
N PHE A 26 27.73 4.26 27.94
CA PHE A 26 28.51 3.96 26.74
C PHE A 26 27.84 4.45 25.44
N LEU A 27 26.59 4.04 25.19
CA LEU A 27 25.92 4.34 23.92
C LEU A 27 25.74 5.86 23.69
N PRO A 28 25.38 6.68 24.71
CA PRO A 28 25.33 8.12 24.53
C PRO A 28 26.68 8.76 24.17
N LEU A 29 27.80 8.28 24.73
CA LEU A 29 29.14 8.78 24.36
C LEU A 29 29.46 8.47 22.90
N VAL A 30 29.20 7.25 22.45
CA VAL A 30 29.36 6.85 21.04
C VAL A 30 28.45 7.68 20.14
N ALA A 31 27.18 7.87 20.53
CA ALA A 31 26.22 8.65 19.77
C ALA A 31 26.63 10.13 19.62
N MET A 32 27.04 10.77 20.72
CA MET A 32 27.51 12.16 20.69
C MET A 32 28.75 12.35 19.79
N ALA A 33 29.64 11.37 19.73
CA ALA A 33 30.82 11.43 18.88
C ALA A 33 30.53 11.12 17.39
N SER A 34 29.50 10.33 17.10
CA SER A 34 29.23 9.80 15.76
C SER A 34 28.06 10.47 15.02
N LYS A 35 27.22 11.25 15.72
CA LYS A 35 26.01 11.87 15.14
C LYS A 35 26.18 13.39 15.07
N PRO A 36 26.66 13.95 13.94
CA PRO A 36 26.73 15.40 13.76
C PRO A 36 25.38 16.07 14.02
N GLY A 37 25.39 17.17 14.77
CA GLY A 37 24.18 17.91 15.16
C GLY A 37 23.49 17.41 16.43
N MET A 38 23.87 16.25 16.99
CA MET A 38 23.29 15.75 18.24
C MET A 38 23.79 16.53 19.48
N CYS A 39 25.07 16.91 19.51
CA CYS A 39 25.64 17.80 20.53
C CYS A 39 26.25 19.03 19.87
N GLY A 40 26.16 20.19 20.52
CA GLY A 40 26.96 21.38 20.16
C GLY A 40 28.43 21.26 20.55
N CYS A 41 28.77 20.24 21.34
CA CYS A 41 30.12 19.89 21.76
C CYS A 41 30.80 18.96 20.75
N HIS A 42 32.13 19.05 20.64
CA HIS A 42 32.91 18.04 19.92
C HIS A 42 33.31 16.92 20.90
N SER A 43 32.56 15.83 20.89
CA SER A 43 32.83 14.67 21.75
C SER A 43 33.76 13.69 21.03
N PRO A 44 34.90 13.30 21.63
CA PRO A 44 35.74 12.26 21.07
C PRO A 44 35.03 10.90 21.18
N LEU A 45 35.32 10.01 20.24
CA LEU A 45 34.87 8.62 20.34
C LEU A 45 35.51 7.96 21.57
N PRO A 46 34.77 7.17 22.37
CA PRO A 46 35.36 6.44 23.48
C PRO A 46 36.55 5.60 23.03
N SER A 47 37.68 5.70 23.72
CA SER A 47 38.86 4.89 23.44
C SER A 47 38.73 3.53 24.14
N VAL A 48 38.15 2.54 23.45
CA VAL A 48 37.99 1.18 23.95
C VAL A 48 39.05 0.29 23.32
N GLN A 49 40.07 -0.10 24.09
CA GLN A 49 41.13 -1.00 23.62
C GLN A 49 41.04 -2.37 24.30
N GLY A 50 41.56 -3.40 23.64
CA GLY A 50 41.64 -4.74 24.21
C GLY A 50 40.35 -5.56 24.06
N THR A 51 40.10 -6.43 25.03
CA THR A 51 38.94 -7.33 25.06
C THR A 51 37.78 -6.69 25.82
N VAL A 52 36.60 -6.64 25.20
CA VAL A 52 35.37 -6.10 25.78
C VAL A 52 34.43 -7.25 26.14
N ILE A 53 33.82 -7.18 27.32
CA ILE A 53 32.68 -8.02 27.70
C ILE A 53 31.42 -7.15 27.70
N VAL A 54 30.40 -7.56 26.95
CA VAL A 54 29.07 -6.96 26.98
C VAL A 54 28.11 -7.94 27.65
N LEU A 55 27.41 -7.49 28.69
CA LEU A 55 26.53 -8.32 29.50
C LEU A 55 25.08 -8.08 29.13
N GLY A 56 24.44 -9.08 28.51
CA GLY A 56 23.05 -9.00 28.09
C GLY A 56 22.78 -9.74 26.78
N ALA A 57 21.50 -9.83 26.44
CA ALA A 57 21.01 -10.50 25.23
C ALA A 57 19.74 -9.86 24.66
N GLY A 58 19.57 -8.54 24.85
CA GLY A 58 18.56 -7.75 24.13
C GLY A 58 19.24 -6.74 23.24
N ASP A 59 18.47 -5.95 22.48
CA ASP A 59 18.96 -5.01 21.46
C ASP A 59 20.11 -4.14 21.98
N THR A 60 19.95 -3.57 23.18
CA THR A 60 20.98 -2.75 23.84
C THR A 60 22.34 -3.44 23.96
N ALA A 61 22.38 -4.76 24.15
CA ALA A 61 23.62 -5.51 24.27
C ALA A 61 24.31 -5.68 22.91
N PHE A 62 23.56 -5.94 21.85
CA PHE A 62 24.11 -6.09 20.50
C PHE A 62 24.59 -4.75 19.95
N ASP A 63 23.82 -3.67 20.17
CA ASP A 63 24.25 -2.29 19.91
C ASP A 63 25.55 -1.93 20.64
N CYS A 64 25.67 -2.29 21.93
CA CYS A 64 26.89 -2.06 22.69
C CYS A 64 28.07 -2.84 22.09
N ALA A 65 27.85 -4.07 21.64
CA ALA A 65 28.89 -4.93 21.09
C ALA A 65 29.44 -4.37 19.76
N THR A 66 28.56 -4.05 18.81
CA THR A 66 28.95 -3.48 17.51
C THR A 66 29.54 -2.07 17.65
N SER A 67 29.02 -1.26 18.59
CA SER A 67 29.56 0.06 18.92
C SER A 67 30.96 -0.01 19.56
N ALA A 68 31.23 -1.03 20.38
CA ALA A 68 32.55 -1.25 20.95
C ALA A 68 33.63 -1.50 19.90
N LEU A 69 33.29 -2.19 18.80
CA LEU A 69 34.20 -2.38 17.67
C LEU A 69 34.56 -1.04 17.01
N ARG A 70 33.60 -0.11 16.84
CA ARG A 70 33.89 1.24 16.31
C ARG A 70 34.82 2.03 17.22
N CYS A 71 34.73 1.81 18.53
CA CYS A 71 35.56 2.44 19.54
C CYS A 71 37.01 1.88 19.62
N GLY A 72 37.35 0.88 18.79
CA GLY A 72 38.69 0.29 18.70
C GLY A 72 38.87 -1.03 19.44
N ALA A 73 37.78 -1.68 19.89
CA ALA A 73 37.87 -2.96 20.58
C ALA A 73 38.56 -4.02 19.70
N ARG A 74 39.52 -4.75 20.28
CA ARG A 74 40.22 -5.84 19.57
C ARG A 74 39.33 -7.09 19.44
N ARG A 75 38.47 -7.33 20.45
CA ARG A 75 37.59 -8.50 20.52
C ARG A 75 36.42 -8.18 21.45
N VAL A 76 35.22 -8.67 21.11
CA VAL A 76 34.02 -8.44 21.92
C VAL A 76 33.36 -9.79 22.24
N PHE A 77 33.09 -10.01 23.52
CA PHE A 77 32.31 -11.13 24.02
C PHE A 77 30.94 -10.64 24.50
N VAL A 78 29.87 -11.14 23.90
CA VAL A 78 28.50 -10.97 24.37
C VAL A 78 28.16 -12.13 25.28
N VAL A 79 27.99 -11.84 26.57
CA VAL A 79 27.83 -12.82 27.63
C VAL A 79 26.42 -12.72 28.20
N PHE A 80 25.73 -13.86 28.32
CA PHE A 80 24.36 -13.90 28.81
C PHE A 80 24.07 -15.13 29.67
N ARG A 81 23.24 -14.92 30.69
CA ARG A 81 22.94 -15.90 31.75
C ARG A 81 22.05 -17.08 31.34
N LYS A 82 21.63 -17.16 30.08
CA LYS A 82 20.74 -18.20 29.54
C LYS A 82 21.34 -18.79 28.26
N GLY A 83 20.62 -19.69 27.59
CA GLY A 83 21.02 -20.23 26.29
C GLY A 83 20.74 -19.29 25.12
N PHE A 84 21.28 -19.61 23.94
CA PHE A 84 21.02 -18.88 22.69
C PHE A 84 19.54 -18.77 22.34
N THR A 85 18.74 -19.79 22.66
CA THR A 85 17.29 -19.81 22.45
C THR A 85 16.53 -18.77 23.30
N HIS A 86 17.21 -18.08 24.22
CA HIS A 86 16.65 -17.08 25.11
C HIS A 86 17.16 -15.66 24.82
N ILE A 87 17.82 -15.46 23.69
CA ILE A 87 18.14 -14.12 23.18
C ILE A 87 16.80 -13.39 22.95
N ARG A 88 16.70 -12.17 23.49
CA ARG A 88 15.49 -11.34 23.42
C ARG A 88 15.45 -10.46 22.17
N ALA A 89 16.62 -10.12 21.65
CA ALA A 89 16.71 -9.39 20.40
C ALA A 89 16.21 -10.27 19.24
N VAL A 90 15.70 -9.62 18.20
CA VAL A 90 15.29 -10.33 16.98
C VAL A 90 16.53 -10.93 16.28
N PRO A 91 16.38 -12.02 15.51
CA PRO A 91 17.51 -12.68 14.84
C PRO A 91 18.36 -11.74 13.99
N GLU A 92 17.74 -10.76 13.35
CA GLU A 92 18.38 -9.77 12.48
C GLU A 92 19.37 -8.89 13.28
N GLU A 93 19.03 -8.53 14.52
CA GLU A 93 19.87 -7.72 15.42
C GLU A 93 21.08 -8.53 15.91
N MET A 94 20.86 -9.81 16.26
CA MET A 94 21.95 -10.72 16.64
C MET A 94 22.93 -10.96 15.47
N GLU A 95 22.42 -11.09 14.24
CA GLU A 95 23.24 -11.42 13.08
C GLU A 95 24.29 -10.34 12.79
N LEU A 96 23.97 -9.05 13.01
CA LEU A 96 24.94 -7.95 12.87
C LEU A 96 26.20 -8.16 13.73
N ALA A 97 26.02 -8.45 15.02
CA ALA A 97 27.13 -8.70 15.93
C ALA A 97 27.91 -9.97 15.52
N LYS A 98 27.21 -11.00 15.02
CA LYS A 98 27.79 -12.28 14.60
C LYS A 98 28.64 -12.13 13.33
N GLU A 99 28.16 -11.39 12.34
CA GLU A 99 28.89 -11.09 11.11
C GLU A 99 30.21 -10.35 11.42
N GLU A 100 30.15 -9.40 12.35
CA GLU A 100 31.29 -8.63 12.87
C GLU A 100 32.19 -9.39 13.86
N LYS A 101 31.99 -10.72 13.96
CA LYS A 101 32.83 -11.64 14.75
C LYS A 101 32.81 -11.36 16.25
N CYS A 102 31.72 -10.81 16.78
CA CYS A 102 31.47 -10.89 18.21
C CYS A 102 31.29 -12.34 18.62
N GLU A 103 31.82 -12.71 19.78
CA GLU A 103 31.68 -14.05 20.33
C GLU A 103 30.58 -14.11 21.37
N PHE A 104 29.81 -15.19 21.36
CA PHE A 104 28.65 -15.34 22.21
C PHE A 104 28.92 -16.43 23.25
N LEU A 105 28.86 -16.05 24.53
CA LEU A 105 29.09 -16.95 25.66
C LEU A 105 27.79 -17.11 26.45
N PRO A 106 27.00 -18.16 26.18
CA PRO A 106 25.75 -18.43 26.89
C PRO A 106 26.03 -19.03 28.28
N PHE A 107 24.99 -19.13 29.08
CA PHE A 107 24.98 -19.83 30.37
C PHE A 107 25.99 -19.31 31.40
N LEU A 108 26.24 -18.00 31.41
CA LEU A 108 27.19 -17.38 32.34
C LEU A 108 26.54 -16.24 33.14
N SER A 109 26.57 -16.37 34.46
CA SER A 109 26.12 -15.34 35.40
C SER A 109 27.31 -14.62 36.03
N PRO A 110 27.36 -13.27 35.97
CA PRO A 110 28.38 -12.47 36.63
C PRO A 110 28.56 -12.73 38.13
N ARG A 111 29.81 -12.83 38.60
CA ARG A 111 30.13 -12.92 40.05
C ARG A 111 31.07 -11.85 40.55
N LYS A 112 32.19 -11.62 39.87
CA LYS A 112 33.22 -10.72 40.38
C LYS A 112 34.00 -10.05 39.27
N VAL A 113 34.18 -8.74 39.37
CA VAL A 113 35.12 -8.00 38.53
C VAL A 113 36.50 -8.03 39.18
N VAL A 114 37.51 -8.45 38.44
CA VAL A 114 38.89 -8.56 38.95
C VAL A 114 39.67 -7.32 38.53
N LEU A 115 40.12 -6.56 39.53
CA LEU A 115 40.95 -5.39 39.35
C LEU A 115 42.42 -5.70 39.64
N LYS A 116 43.33 -5.15 38.83
CA LYS A 116 44.77 -5.12 39.12
C LYS A 116 45.31 -3.75 38.76
N GLY A 117 45.98 -3.08 39.71
CA GLY A 117 46.47 -1.71 39.50
C GLY A 117 45.35 -0.70 39.22
N GLY A 118 44.14 -0.94 39.74
CA GLY A 118 42.98 -0.06 39.55
C GLY A 118 42.20 -0.27 38.25
N GLN A 119 42.69 -1.11 37.33
CA GLN A 119 42.07 -1.40 36.04
C GLN A 119 41.44 -2.80 36.02
N ILE A 120 40.36 -2.97 35.25
CA ILE A 120 39.76 -4.28 34.99
C ILE A 120 40.75 -5.13 34.18
N VAL A 121 40.98 -6.36 34.64
CA VAL A 121 41.83 -7.34 33.93
C VAL A 121 41.13 -8.67 33.64
N ALA A 122 40.02 -8.93 34.34
CA ALA A 122 39.18 -10.10 34.11
C ALA A 122 37.81 -9.92 34.79
N MET A 123 36.89 -10.80 34.41
CA MET A 123 35.61 -10.98 35.08
C MET A 123 35.39 -12.48 35.34
N GLU A 124 34.96 -12.79 36.56
CA GLU A 124 34.59 -14.14 37.01
C GLU A 124 33.08 -14.32 36.90
N PHE A 125 32.70 -15.47 36.37
CA PHE A 125 31.33 -15.91 36.16
C PHE A 125 31.14 -17.28 36.80
N VAL A 126 29.90 -17.61 37.11
CA VAL A 126 29.48 -18.98 37.40
C VAL A 126 28.59 -19.48 36.28
N ARG A 127 28.65 -20.79 36.03
CA ARG A 127 27.78 -21.42 35.04
C ARG A 127 26.33 -21.35 35.50
N THR A 128 25.42 -21.16 34.56
CA THR A 128 23.99 -21.32 34.79
C THR A 128 23.43 -22.51 34.03
N GLU A 129 22.37 -23.09 34.56
CA GLU A 129 21.61 -24.14 33.89
C GLU A 129 20.13 -24.05 34.22
N GLN A 130 19.31 -24.72 33.42
CA GLN A 130 17.88 -24.82 33.65
C GLN A 130 17.57 -26.24 34.14
N ASP A 131 16.90 -26.34 35.28
CA ASP A 131 16.45 -27.64 35.80
C ASP A 131 15.20 -28.14 35.06
N SER A 132 14.77 -29.37 35.40
CA SER A 132 13.60 -30.02 34.79
C SER A 132 12.29 -29.24 34.98
N ASP A 133 12.22 -28.39 36.01
CA ASP A 133 11.05 -27.58 36.33
C ASP A 133 11.10 -26.20 35.64
N GLY A 134 12.15 -25.95 34.86
CA GLY A 134 12.33 -24.70 34.13
C GLY A 134 12.98 -23.58 34.95
N ASN A 135 13.38 -23.85 36.20
CA ASN A 135 14.04 -22.88 37.07
C ASN A 135 15.52 -22.75 36.69
N TRP A 136 16.04 -21.53 36.79
CA TRP A 136 17.45 -21.24 36.52
C TRP A 136 18.27 -21.36 37.79
N LYS A 137 19.31 -22.18 37.75
CA LYS A 137 20.27 -22.39 38.84
C LYS A 137 21.64 -21.86 38.44
N GLU A 138 22.39 -21.43 39.45
CA GLU A 138 23.78 -20.99 39.34
C GLU A 138 24.65 -22.04 40.05
N ASP A 139 25.69 -22.53 39.37
CA ASP A 139 26.62 -23.51 39.91
C ASP A 139 27.91 -22.82 40.34
N GLU A 140 28.07 -22.65 41.64
CA GLU A 140 29.22 -21.95 42.25
C GLU A 140 30.55 -22.70 42.07
N ASP A 141 30.53 -24.01 41.85
CA ASP A 141 31.74 -24.81 41.65
C ASP A 141 32.26 -24.68 40.20
N GLN A 142 31.36 -24.37 39.25
CA GLN A 142 31.68 -24.18 37.84
C GLN A 142 31.97 -22.71 37.50
N VAL A 143 33.18 -22.28 37.86
CA VAL A 143 33.65 -20.90 37.65
C VAL A 143 34.36 -20.73 36.31
N VAL A 144 34.04 -19.65 35.59
CA VAL A 144 34.74 -19.20 34.40
C VAL A 144 35.39 -17.85 34.66
N ARG A 145 36.69 -17.73 34.40
CA ARG A 145 37.41 -16.46 34.46
C ARG A 145 37.79 -15.99 33.06
N LEU A 146 37.12 -14.95 32.59
CA LEU A 146 37.33 -14.36 31.26
C LEU A 146 38.18 -13.10 31.38
N LYS A 147 39.31 -13.04 30.66
CA LYS A 147 40.13 -11.82 30.60
C LYS A 147 39.41 -10.73 29.82
N ALA A 148 39.40 -9.52 30.37
CA ALA A 148 38.78 -8.35 29.75
C ALA A 148 39.43 -7.08 30.27
N ASP A 149 39.40 -6.05 29.43
CA ASP A 149 39.89 -4.71 29.73
C ASP A 149 38.70 -3.76 29.96
N VAL A 150 37.56 -4.05 29.32
CA VAL A 150 36.33 -3.26 29.42
C VAL A 150 35.12 -4.16 29.67
N VAL A 151 34.21 -3.73 30.54
CA VAL A 151 32.94 -4.39 30.83
C VAL A 151 31.80 -3.39 30.60
N ILE A 152 30.82 -3.77 29.77
CA ILE A 152 29.63 -2.98 29.46
C ILE A 152 28.39 -3.73 29.94
N SER A 153 27.66 -3.17 30.90
CA SER A 153 26.40 -3.73 31.39
C SER A 153 25.19 -3.26 30.56
N ALA A 154 24.51 -4.20 29.90
CA ALA A 154 23.34 -3.97 29.06
C ALA A 154 22.09 -4.72 29.58
N PHE A 155 21.87 -4.67 30.90
CA PHE A 155 20.72 -5.34 31.55
C PHE A 155 19.37 -4.65 31.36
N GLY A 156 19.32 -3.57 30.61
CA GLY A 156 18.14 -2.74 30.37
C GLY A 156 18.13 -1.48 31.22
N SER A 157 16.96 -0.87 31.33
CA SER A 157 16.75 0.40 32.02
C SER A 157 15.52 0.35 32.92
N VAL A 158 15.45 1.25 33.89
CA VAL A 158 14.43 1.30 34.94
C VAL A 158 14.11 2.77 35.24
N LEU A 159 13.03 3.01 35.99
CA LEU A 159 12.75 4.28 36.65
C LEU A 159 13.01 4.12 38.15
N SER A 160 14.02 4.78 38.71
CA SER A 160 14.40 4.60 40.12
C SER A 160 14.62 5.89 40.90
N ASP A 161 14.84 7.03 40.25
CA ASP A 161 15.00 8.34 40.87
C ASP A 161 13.72 8.73 41.63
N SER A 162 13.86 8.88 42.95
CA SER A 162 12.75 9.21 43.83
C SER A 162 12.15 10.56 43.51
N LYS A 163 12.96 11.55 43.10
CA LYS A 163 12.47 12.90 42.76
C LYS A 163 11.62 12.88 41.50
N VAL A 164 12.00 12.08 40.51
CA VAL A 164 11.20 11.91 39.28
C VAL A 164 9.86 11.24 39.62
N ARG A 165 9.87 10.22 40.48
CA ARG A 165 8.64 9.54 40.93
C ARG A 165 7.75 10.44 41.79
N GLU A 166 8.34 11.23 42.68
CA GLU A 166 7.63 12.23 43.49
C GLU A 166 6.99 13.31 42.61
N ALA A 167 7.65 13.72 41.53
CA ALA A 167 7.10 14.69 40.57
C ALA A 167 5.88 14.17 39.80
N LEU A 168 5.67 12.85 39.76
CA LEU A 168 4.52 12.21 39.13
C LEU A 168 3.34 12.02 40.10
N ALA A 169 3.52 12.32 41.40
CA ALA A 169 2.41 12.23 42.35
C ALA A 169 1.25 13.17 41.94
N PRO A 170 -0.02 12.74 42.10
CA PRO A 170 -0.48 11.58 42.85
C PRO A 170 -0.78 10.32 42.01
N ILE A 171 -0.24 10.18 40.78
CA ILE A 171 -0.60 9.03 39.93
C ILE A 171 -0.22 7.70 40.58
N LYS A 172 -1.04 6.66 40.34
CA LYS A 172 -0.76 5.30 40.81
C LYS A 172 0.39 4.66 40.03
N PHE A 173 1.16 3.85 40.74
CA PHE A 173 2.22 3.02 40.17
C PHE A 173 1.86 1.55 40.32
N ASN A 174 2.15 0.77 39.30
CA ASN A 174 1.94 -0.68 39.31
C ASN A 174 3.05 -1.42 40.10
N ARG A 175 2.92 -2.74 40.21
CA ARG A 175 3.89 -3.62 40.90
C ARG A 175 5.33 -3.56 40.36
N TRP A 176 5.52 -3.05 39.15
CA TRP A 176 6.82 -2.92 38.49
C TRP A 176 7.47 -1.54 38.73
N GLY A 177 6.82 -0.66 39.50
CA GLY A 177 7.33 0.68 39.78
C GLY A 177 7.19 1.64 38.60
N LEU A 178 6.31 1.34 37.65
CA LEU A 178 5.96 2.20 36.51
C LEU A 178 4.54 2.78 36.69
N PRO A 179 4.22 3.93 36.08
CA PRO A 179 2.85 4.45 36.07
C PRO A 179 1.84 3.40 35.63
N GLU A 180 0.75 3.27 36.39
CA GLU A 180 -0.37 2.44 35.99
C GLU A 180 -1.23 3.20 34.99
N VAL A 181 -1.47 2.60 33.83
CA VAL A 181 -2.30 3.16 32.76
C VAL A 181 -3.37 2.17 32.34
N ASP A 182 -4.53 2.69 31.94
CA ASP A 182 -5.52 1.93 31.21
C ASP A 182 -4.98 1.62 29.79
N PRO A 183 -4.95 0.35 29.35
CA PRO A 183 -4.29 -0.07 28.12
C PRO A 183 -5.02 0.38 26.85
N GLU A 184 -6.29 0.76 26.93
CA GLU A 184 -7.08 1.25 25.79
C GLU A 184 -6.90 2.76 25.64
N THR A 185 -6.94 3.49 26.76
CA THR A 185 -6.96 4.96 26.76
C THR A 185 -5.61 5.61 27.00
N MET A 186 -4.63 4.85 27.50
CA MET A 186 -3.33 5.31 27.97
C MET A 186 -3.43 6.31 29.16
N GLN A 187 -4.61 6.39 29.78
CA GLN A 187 -4.89 7.31 30.89
C GLN A 187 -4.38 6.71 32.21
N THR A 188 -3.80 7.55 33.07
CA THR A 188 -3.39 7.15 34.42
C THR A 188 -4.57 7.18 35.41
N SER A 189 -4.29 7.01 36.71
CA SER A 189 -5.31 7.24 37.75
C SER A 189 -5.82 8.68 37.82
N GLU A 190 -5.06 9.65 37.30
CA GLU A 190 -5.47 11.04 37.22
C GLU A 190 -6.05 11.33 35.82
N PRO A 191 -7.31 11.81 35.71
CA PRO A 191 -7.98 11.93 34.41
C PRO A 191 -7.27 12.82 33.37
N TRP A 192 -6.46 13.77 33.82
CA TRP A 192 -5.74 14.72 32.98
C TRP A 192 -4.31 14.29 32.64
N VAL A 193 -3.86 13.13 33.15
CA VAL A 193 -2.49 12.62 32.96
C VAL A 193 -2.53 11.31 32.20
N PHE A 194 -1.74 11.24 31.12
CA PHE A 194 -1.61 10.10 30.22
C PHE A 194 -0.14 9.69 30.11
N ALA A 195 0.14 8.41 29.85
CA ALA A 195 1.51 7.91 29.68
C ALA A 195 1.58 6.79 28.63
N GLY A 196 2.70 6.72 27.91
CA GLY A 196 2.92 5.76 26.82
C GLY A 196 4.41 5.62 26.46
N GLY A 197 4.77 4.57 25.72
CA GLY A 197 6.16 4.18 25.43
C GLY A 197 6.77 3.35 26.56
N ASP A 198 8.12 3.29 26.63
CA ASP A 198 8.80 2.47 27.65
C ASP A 198 8.32 2.74 29.09
N ILE A 199 7.90 3.98 29.39
CA ILE A 199 7.39 4.37 30.71
C ILE A 199 6.02 3.75 31.03
N GLY A 200 5.20 3.47 30.00
CA GLY A 200 3.95 2.72 30.13
C GLY A 200 4.19 1.22 30.40
N GLY A 201 5.41 0.73 30.20
CA GLY A 201 5.84 -0.61 30.62
C GLY A 201 5.36 -1.77 29.73
N VAL A 202 4.71 -1.47 28.60
CA VAL A 202 4.25 -2.47 27.62
C VAL A 202 5.11 -2.46 26.36
N ALA A 203 5.44 -1.27 25.84
CA ALA A 203 6.23 -1.11 24.64
C ALA A 203 7.69 -1.61 24.83
N ASN A 204 8.17 -2.39 23.87
CA ASN A 204 9.56 -2.83 23.76
C ASN A 204 10.23 -2.30 22.50
N THR A 205 9.47 -1.68 21.60
CA THR A 205 9.93 -1.17 20.31
C THR A 205 9.55 0.30 20.11
N THR A 206 10.23 0.95 19.16
CA THR A 206 9.90 2.32 18.77
C THR A 206 8.47 2.41 18.19
N VAL A 207 8.04 1.42 17.39
CA VAL A 207 6.71 1.45 16.77
C VAL A 207 5.58 1.32 17.80
N GLU A 208 5.76 0.49 18.83
CA GLU A 208 4.81 0.41 19.94
C GLU A 208 4.76 1.72 20.72
N SER A 209 5.91 2.33 21.01
CA SER A 209 5.95 3.62 21.71
C SER A 209 5.28 4.75 20.93
N VAL A 210 5.45 4.78 19.60
CA VAL A 210 4.75 5.72 18.72
C VAL A 210 3.25 5.45 18.73
N ASN A 211 2.83 4.16 18.74
CA ASN A 211 1.43 3.79 18.82
C ASN A 211 0.79 4.19 20.16
N ASP A 212 1.49 4.05 21.28
CA ASP A 212 0.99 4.50 22.59
C ASP A 212 0.72 6.01 22.57
N GLY A 213 1.64 6.81 22.01
CA GLY A 213 1.43 8.25 21.83
C GLY A 213 0.25 8.56 20.92
N LYS A 214 0.10 7.82 19.82
CA LYS A 214 -1.04 7.94 18.90
C LYS A 214 -2.36 7.62 19.62
N GLN A 215 -2.43 6.54 20.38
CA GLN A 215 -3.60 6.13 21.13
C GLN A 215 -3.96 7.17 22.21
N ALA A 216 -2.98 7.58 23.01
CA ALA A 216 -3.14 8.62 24.03
C ALA A 216 -3.69 9.93 23.44
N SER A 217 -3.23 10.34 22.26
CA SER A 217 -3.66 11.59 21.62
C SER A 217 -5.18 11.69 21.42
N TRP A 218 -5.84 10.58 21.08
CA TRP A 218 -7.30 10.55 20.91
C TRP A 218 -8.04 10.76 22.23
N TYR A 219 -7.60 10.08 23.29
CA TYR A 219 -8.24 10.18 24.60
C TYR A 219 -7.88 11.48 25.33
N MET A 220 -6.69 12.02 25.10
CA MET A 220 -6.33 13.39 25.50
C MET A 220 -7.25 14.41 24.81
N HIS A 221 -7.47 14.28 23.50
CA HIS A 221 -8.40 15.12 22.76
C HIS A 221 -9.81 15.05 23.36
N ARG A 222 -10.34 13.84 23.57
CA ARG A 222 -11.65 13.61 24.17
C ARG A 222 -11.75 14.20 25.58
N TYR A 223 -10.73 13.99 26.41
CA TYR A 223 -10.67 14.55 27.76
C TYR A 223 -10.72 16.08 27.72
N ILE A 224 -9.84 16.72 26.93
CA ILE A 224 -9.78 18.18 26.82
C ILE A 224 -11.12 18.73 26.33
N GLN A 225 -11.69 18.18 25.26
CA GLN A 225 -12.99 18.64 24.73
C GLN A 225 -14.11 18.54 25.77
N SER A 226 -14.10 17.47 26.58
CA SER A 226 -15.08 17.31 27.66
C SER A 226 -15.02 18.42 28.71
N LEU A 227 -13.84 19.00 28.98
CA LEU A 227 -13.69 20.13 29.90
C LEU A 227 -14.36 21.41 29.37
N TYR A 228 -14.52 21.53 28.06
CA TYR A 228 -15.19 22.65 27.39
C TYR A 228 -16.64 22.32 27.00
N GLY A 229 -17.19 21.18 27.48
CA GLY A 229 -18.56 20.76 27.16
C GLY A 229 -18.77 20.38 25.70
N VAL A 230 -17.70 20.07 24.97
CA VAL A 230 -17.76 19.67 23.56
C VAL A 230 -17.71 18.14 23.47
N ALA A 231 -18.72 17.56 22.85
CA ALA A 231 -18.76 16.12 22.57
C ALA A 231 -17.91 15.79 21.34
N VAL A 232 -17.21 14.65 21.40
CA VAL A 232 -16.44 14.09 20.27
C VAL A 232 -17.06 12.76 19.84
N SER A 233 -16.75 12.32 18.62
CA SER A 233 -17.17 11.01 18.10
C SER A 233 -16.77 9.88 19.06
N MET A 234 -17.59 8.83 19.13
CA MET A 234 -17.23 7.61 19.86
C MET A 234 -16.24 6.75 19.06
N VAL A 235 -16.19 6.95 17.75
CA VAL A 235 -15.24 6.29 16.85
C VAL A 235 -14.01 7.20 16.72
N PRO A 236 -12.78 6.68 16.92
CA PRO A 236 -11.57 7.45 16.71
C PRO A 236 -11.41 8.00 15.29
N GLU A 237 -11.21 9.32 15.18
CA GLU A 237 -11.10 10.07 13.93
C GLU A 237 -9.76 10.84 13.89
N LEU A 238 -8.64 10.13 14.08
CA LEU A 238 -7.31 10.74 13.99
C LEU A 238 -7.05 11.22 12.55
N PRO A 239 -6.60 12.48 12.35
CA PRO A 239 -6.27 12.97 11.01
C PRO A 239 -5.21 12.13 10.31
N LEU A 240 -5.30 12.09 8.99
CA LEU A 240 -4.22 11.59 8.14
C LEU A 240 -3.05 12.57 8.12
N PHE A 241 -1.96 12.15 7.48
CA PHE A 241 -0.84 13.03 7.16
C PHE A 241 -1.13 13.81 5.87
N TYR A 242 -0.86 15.10 5.85
CA TYR A 242 -1.10 15.99 4.71
C TYR A 242 0.15 16.79 4.35
N THR A 243 0.26 17.15 3.07
CA THR A 243 1.31 17.99 2.49
C THR A 243 0.70 18.97 1.48
N PRO A 244 1.45 19.97 0.98
CA PRO A 244 0.96 20.83 -0.10
C PRO A 244 0.57 20.09 -1.39
N ILE A 245 1.02 18.85 -1.59
CA ILE A 245 0.66 18.03 -2.76
C ILE A 245 -0.83 17.68 -2.76
N ASP A 246 -1.44 17.52 -1.59
CA ASP A 246 -2.86 17.14 -1.48
C ASP A 246 -3.80 18.28 -1.90
N LEU A 247 -3.27 19.50 -2.08
CA LEU A 247 -4.01 20.67 -2.56
C LEU A 247 -3.95 20.84 -4.08
N VAL A 248 -3.20 20.00 -4.80
CA VAL A 248 -3.08 20.08 -6.26
C VAL A 248 -4.43 19.74 -6.88
N ASP A 249 -4.98 20.68 -7.66
CA ASP A 249 -6.19 20.46 -8.43
C ASP A 249 -5.89 19.53 -9.62
N ILE A 250 -6.51 18.36 -9.60
CA ILE A 250 -6.42 17.34 -10.65
C ILE A 250 -7.72 17.22 -11.45
N SER A 251 -8.65 18.18 -11.31
CA SER A 251 -9.89 18.19 -12.09
C SER A 251 -9.64 18.53 -13.57
N VAL A 252 -10.57 18.13 -14.44
CA VAL A 252 -10.50 18.40 -15.88
C VAL A 252 -11.89 18.60 -16.46
N GLU A 253 -12.01 19.47 -17.46
CA GLU A 253 -13.24 19.64 -18.24
C GLU A 253 -13.04 19.07 -19.65
N MET A 254 -13.97 18.23 -20.10
CA MET A 254 -13.94 17.61 -21.43
C MET A 254 -15.37 17.53 -21.98
N ALA A 255 -15.58 17.99 -23.22
CA ALA A 255 -16.89 17.98 -23.89
C ALA A 255 -18.02 18.64 -23.04
N GLY A 256 -17.67 19.67 -22.26
CA GLY A 256 -18.60 20.38 -21.36
C GLY A 256 -18.91 19.64 -20.04
N LEU A 257 -18.30 18.47 -19.81
CA LEU A 257 -18.42 17.70 -18.57
C LEU A 257 -17.25 17.99 -17.65
N LYS A 258 -17.52 18.21 -16.36
CA LYS A 258 -16.50 18.44 -15.33
C LYS A 258 -16.21 17.14 -14.59
N PHE A 259 -14.96 16.73 -14.60
CA PHE A 259 -14.46 15.54 -13.92
C PHE A 259 -13.66 15.97 -12.69
N PRO A 260 -13.97 15.44 -11.47
CA PRO A 260 -13.23 15.80 -10.26
C PRO A 260 -11.79 15.27 -10.28
N ASN A 261 -11.53 14.23 -11.06
CA ASN A 261 -10.20 13.73 -11.43
C ASN A 261 -10.31 12.99 -12.78
N PRO A 262 -9.22 12.79 -13.53
CA PRO A 262 -9.29 12.26 -14.89
C PRO A 262 -9.45 10.73 -14.93
N PHE A 263 -9.56 10.03 -13.79
CA PHE A 263 -9.58 8.57 -13.75
C PHE A 263 -11.00 8.01 -13.66
N GLY A 264 -11.29 6.99 -14.47
CA GLY A 264 -12.58 6.35 -14.46
C GLY A 264 -12.56 4.87 -14.80
N ILE A 265 -13.62 4.19 -14.40
CA ILE A 265 -13.81 2.76 -14.67
C ILE A 265 -14.26 2.57 -16.12
N ALA A 266 -13.53 1.77 -16.90
CA ALA A 266 -13.94 1.41 -18.25
C ALA A 266 -15.21 0.54 -18.28
N SER A 267 -15.94 0.53 -19.40
CA SER A 267 -17.03 -0.44 -19.65
C SER A 267 -16.43 -1.85 -19.76
N ALA A 268 -16.34 -2.54 -18.62
CA ALA A 268 -15.66 -3.82 -18.47
C ALA A 268 -16.15 -4.56 -17.23
N THR A 269 -15.47 -5.65 -16.86
CA THR A 269 -15.79 -6.48 -15.69
C THR A 269 -15.87 -5.70 -14.36
N PRO A 270 -15.04 -4.67 -14.09
CA PRO A 270 -15.20 -3.83 -12.89
C PRO A 270 -16.52 -3.03 -12.83
N ALA A 271 -17.20 -2.87 -13.97
CA ALA A 271 -18.51 -2.24 -14.09
C ALA A 271 -19.65 -3.26 -14.36
N THR A 272 -19.48 -4.53 -13.98
CA THR A 272 -20.48 -5.59 -14.22
C THR A 272 -21.85 -5.28 -13.60
N SER A 273 -21.87 -4.58 -12.46
CA SER A 273 -23.08 -4.22 -11.73
C SER A 273 -22.98 -2.78 -11.21
N SER A 274 -24.11 -2.08 -11.12
CA SER A 274 -24.17 -0.70 -10.63
C SER A 274 -23.69 -0.53 -9.19
N SER A 275 -23.87 -1.54 -8.33
CA SER A 275 -23.30 -1.55 -6.98
C SER A 275 -21.77 -1.54 -6.94
N MET A 276 -21.11 -2.00 -8.01
CA MET A 276 -19.65 -1.90 -8.13
C MET A 276 -19.24 -0.47 -8.48
N ILE A 277 -20.00 0.20 -9.36
CA ILE A 277 -19.80 1.61 -9.71
C ILE A 277 -20.01 2.50 -8.48
N ARG A 278 -21.06 2.24 -7.68
CA ARG A 278 -21.29 2.93 -6.40
C ARG A 278 -20.05 2.89 -5.51
N ARG A 279 -19.51 1.69 -5.27
CA ARG A 279 -18.29 1.52 -4.46
C ARG A 279 -17.06 2.19 -5.08
N ALA A 280 -16.99 2.26 -6.41
CA ALA A 280 -15.92 2.99 -7.09
C ALA A 280 -16.04 4.51 -6.83
N PHE A 281 -17.24 5.08 -6.88
CA PHE A 281 -17.45 6.49 -6.54
C PHE A 281 -17.20 6.78 -5.06
N GLU A 282 -17.63 5.90 -4.16
CA GLU A 282 -17.30 5.98 -2.73
C GLU A 282 -15.78 5.94 -2.47
N ALA A 283 -15.03 5.22 -3.32
CA ALA A 283 -13.57 5.16 -3.27
C ALA A 283 -12.87 6.36 -3.93
N GLY A 284 -13.59 7.25 -4.63
CA GLY A 284 -13.05 8.47 -5.22
C GLY A 284 -12.79 8.44 -6.73
N TRP A 285 -13.25 7.43 -7.47
CA TRP A 285 -13.15 7.44 -8.94
C TRP A 285 -13.95 8.60 -9.53
N GLY A 286 -13.35 9.37 -10.45
CA GLY A 286 -13.96 10.59 -10.97
C GLY A 286 -15.09 10.36 -11.96
N PHE A 287 -15.04 9.24 -12.69
CA PHE A 287 -16.13 8.80 -13.56
C PHE A 287 -16.22 7.29 -13.71
N ALA A 288 -17.30 6.80 -14.28
CA ALA A 288 -17.44 5.39 -14.63
C ALA A 288 -18.25 5.23 -15.90
N VAL A 289 -18.00 4.13 -16.61
CA VAL A 289 -18.79 3.72 -17.77
C VAL A 289 -19.56 2.45 -17.41
N THR A 290 -20.88 2.42 -17.65
CA THR A 290 -21.67 1.20 -17.44
C THR A 290 -21.12 0.07 -18.31
N LYS A 291 -21.23 -1.19 -17.87
CA LYS A 291 -21.02 -2.31 -18.80
C LYS A 291 -22.01 -2.14 -19.95
N THR A 292 -21.50 -2.26 -21.18
CA THR A 292 -22.30 -2.08 -22.40
C THR A 292 -23.61 -2.85 -22.32
N PHE A 293 -24.74 -2.21 -22.56
CA PHE A 293 -26.05 -2.85 -22.60
C PHE A 293 -26.77 -2.55 -23.91
N SER A 294 -27.79 -3.34 -24.22
CA SER A 294 -28.57 -3.29 -25.45
C SER A 294 -30.07 -3.34 -25.16
N LEU A 295 -30.90 -3.23 -26.20
CA LEU A 295 -32.32 -3.52 -26.11
C LEU A 295 -32.55 -5.00 -25.76
N ASP A 296 -33.72 -5.31 -25.19
CA ASP A 296 -34.05 -6.66 -24.72
C ASP A 296 -34.04 -7.72 -25.84
N LYS A 297 -34.33 -7.32 -27.08
CA LYS A 297 -34.26 -8.20 -28.26
C LYS A 297 -32.84 -8.69 -28.57
N ASP A 298 -31.82 -7.97 -28.09
CA ASP A 298 -30.41 -8.24 -28.32
C ASP A 298 -29.73 -8.87 -27.09
N ILE A 299 -30.51 -9.41 -26.14
CA ILE A 299 -30.00 -10.05 -24.93
C ILE A 299 -28.97 -11.14 -25.26
N VAL A 300 -27.91 -11.20 -24.46
CA VAL A 300 -26.81 -12.15 -24.62
C VAL A 300 -26.72 -13.09 -23.42
N THR A 301 -25.98 -14.17 -23.62
CA THR A 301 -25.61 -15.11 -22.55
C THR A 301 -24.12 -15.39 -22.66
N ASN A 302 -23.37 -15.11 -21.60
CA ASN A 302 -21.94 -15.36 -21.55
C ASN A 302 -21.64 -16.85 -21.44
N VAL A 303 -20.49 -17.25 -21.98
CA VAL A 303 -19.92 -18.59 -21.77
C VAL A 303 -18.96 -18.61 -20.58
N SER A 304 -18.52 -19.81 -20.18
CA SER A 304 -17.47 -19.99 -19.17
C SER A 304 -16.59 -21.21 -19.51
N PRO A 305 -15.27 -21.15 -19.26
CA PRO A 305 -14.48 -19.99 -18.81
C PRO A 305 -14.36 -18.91 -19.90
N ARG A 306 -14.17 -17.63 -19.50
CA ARG A 306 -14.19 -16.50 -20.45
C ARG A 306 -13.19 -15.37 -20.21
N ILE A 307 -12.49 -15.35 -19.08
CA ILE A 307 -11.42 -14.39 -18.80
C ILE A 307 -10.21 -15.19 -18.32
N VAL A 308 -9.05 -14.98 -18.95
CA VAL A 308 -7.81 -15.69 -18.63
C VAL A 308 -6.64 -14.73 -18.49
N ARG A 309 -5.65 -15.11 -17.68
CA ARG A 309 -4.41 -14.36 -17.55
C ARG A 309 -3.64 -14.30 -18.87
N GLY A 310 -2.85 -13.26 -19.04
CA GLY A 310 -1.90 -13.11 -20.12
C GLY A 310 -0.74 -14.11 -20.04
N THR A 311 -0.22 -14.52 -21.19
CA THR A 311 1.06 -15.25 -21.34
C THR A 311 2.19 -14.32 -21.83
N THR A 312 1.87 -13.04 -22.00
CA THR A 312 2.72 -11.97 -22.57
C THR A 312 3.98 -11.67 -21.74
N SER A 313 4.01 -12.09 -20.48
CA SER A 313 5.15 -11.91 -19.56
C SER A 313 5.63 -13.23 -18.95
N GLY A 314 5.50 -14.34 -19.68
CA GLY A 314 5.98 -15.66 -19.24
C GLY A 314 5.11 -16.31 -18.15
N PRO A 315 5.63 -17.30 -17.41
CA PRO A 315 4.89 -18.05 -16.39
C PRO A 315 4.81 -17.31 -15.03
N LEU A 316 4.55 -16.00 -15.05
CA LEU A 316 4.36 -15.19 -13.85
C LEU A 316 2.88 -15.17 -13.43
N TYR A 317 2.59 -15.62 -12.22
CA TYR A 317 1.25 -15.68 -11.64
C TYR A 317 1.12 -14.68 -10.48
N GLY A 318 -0.12 -14.39 -10.07
CA GLY A 318 -0.39 -13.45 -8.99
C GLY A 318 -0.41 -11.98 -9.46
N PRO A 319 0.17 -11.04 -8.70
CA PRO A 319 0.00 -9.60 -8.93
C PRO A 319 0.58 -9.15 -10.28
N GLY A 320 0.08 -8.02 -10.79
CA GLY A 320 0.67 -7.34 -11.94
C GLY A 320 0.65 -8.16 -13.23
N GLN A 321 -0.42 -8.93 -13.50
CA GLN A 321 -0.55 -9.63 -14.77
C GLN A 321 -0.47 -8.62 -15.93
N GLY A 322 0.53 -8.80 -16.81
CA GLY A 322 0.81 -7.85 -17.90
C GLY A 322 -0.32 -7.71 -18.92
N SER A 323 -1.22 -8.69 -19.00
CA SER A 323 -2.44 -8.62 -19.78
C SER A 323 -3.49 -9.61 -19.28
N PHE A 324 -4.71 -9.45 -19.78
CA PHE A 324 -5.74 -10.49 -19.75
C PHE A 324 -6.25 -10.71 -21.17
N LEU A 325 -6.85 -11.87 -21.43
CA LEU A 325 -7.70 -12.10 -22.60
C LEU A 325 -9.10 -12.47 -22.14
N ASN A 326 -10.09 -11.87 -22.77
CA ASN A 326 -11.49 -12.20 -22.54
C ASN A 326 -12.25 -12.56 -23.82
N ILE A 327 -13.22 -13.44 -23.70
CA ILE A 327 -14.27 -13.73 -24.70
C ILE A 327 -15.64 -13.38 -24.10
N GLU A 328 -15.68 -12.35 -23.27
CA GLU A 328 -16.90 -11.86 -22.63
C GLU A 328 -17.69 -10.97 -23.59
N LEU A 329 -19.02 -11.07 -23.53
CA LEU A 329 -19.93 -10.27 -24.34
C LEU A 329 -20.27 -8.94 -23.63
N ILE A 330 -21.32 -8.29 -24.11
CA ILE A 330 -21.97 -7.16 -23.42
C ILE A 330 -22.65 -7.64 -22.11
N SER A 331 -23.29 -6.72 -21.40
CA SER A 331 -23.99 -7.02 -20.16
C SER A 331 -25.11 -8.02 -20.37
N GLU A 332 -25.22 -8.99 -19.46
CA GLU A 332 -26.38 -9.90 -19.37
C GLU A 332 -27.56 -9.25 -18.61
N LYS A 333 -27.38 -8.02 -18.11
CA LYS A 333 -28.44 -7.26 -17.44
C LYS A 333 -29.15 -6.37 -18.45
N THR A 334 -30.47 -6.23 -18.28
CA THR A 334 -31.36 -5.53 -19.22
C THR A 334 -31.11 -4.02 -19.26
N ALA A 335 -31.58 -3.36 -20.32
CA ALA A 335 -31.59 -1.90 -20.40
C ALA A 335 -32.36 -1.27 -19.23
N ALA A 336 -33.47 -1.88 -18.80
CA ALA A 336 -34.24 -1.41 -17.65
C ALA A 336 -33.43 -1.39 -16.35
N TYR A 337 -32.62 -2.43 -16.10
CA TYR A 337 -31.70 -2.47 -14.95
C TYR A 337 -30.69 -1.30 -15.00
N TRP A 338 -30.07 -1.07 -16.15
CA TRP A 338 -29.05 -0.04 -16.30
C TRP A 338 -29.65 1.36 -16.24
N CYS A 339 -30.78 1.61 -16.89
CA CYS A 339 -31.46 2.91 -16.84
C CYS A 339 -31.86 3.26 -15.40
N LYS A 340 -32.48 2.32 -14.66
CA LYS A 340 -32.80 2.54 -13.25
C LYS A 340 -31.55 2.82 -12.42
N SER A 341 -30.49 2.05 -12.65
CA SER A 341 -29.22 2.21 -11.93
C SER A 341 -28.52 3.54 -12.24
N ILE A 342 -28.60 4.04 -13.47
CA ILE A 342 -28.06 5.34 -13.86
C ILE A 342 -28.76 6.45 -13.07
N THR A 343 -30.09 6.40 -12.99
CA THR A 343 -30.88 7.37 -12.22
C THR A 343 -30.48 7.36 -10.73
N GLU A 344 -30.36 6.17 -10.13
CA GLU A 344 -29.95 6.02 -8.72
C GLU A 344 -28.53 6.53 -8.47
N LEU A 345 -27.57 6.17 -9.34
CA LEU A 345 -26.18 6.61 -9.19
C LEU A 345 -26.04 8.12 -9.36
N LYS A 346 -26.75 8.74 -10.30
CA LYS A 346 -26.68 10.19 -10.50
C LYS A 346 -27.40 10.99 -9.42
N ALA A 347 -28.43 10.42 -8.80
CA ALA A 347 -29.06 11.01 -7.62
C ALA A 347 -28.07 11.07 -6.43
N ASP A 348 -27.32 9.99 -6.21
CA ASP A 348 -26.43 9.86 -5.06
C ASP A 348 -25.05 10.50 -5.29
N PHE A 349 -24.60 10.54 -6.55
CA PHE A 349 -23.27 11.01 -6.96
C PHE A 349 -23.38 12.07 -8.07
N PRO A 350 -23.95 13.26 -7.79
CA PRO A 350 -24.21 14.27 -8.81
C PRO A 350 -22.94 14.81 -9.46
N ASN A 351 -21.82 14.84 -8.71
CA ASN A 351 -20.53 15.39 -9.15
C ASN A 351 -19.65 14.39 -9.92
N GLN A 352 -19.94 13.10 -9.85
CA GLN A 352 -19.21 12.07 -10.59
C GLN A 352 -19.86 11.87 -11.95
N VAL A 353 -19.05 11.77 -13.00
CA VAL A 353 -19.56 11.57 -14.36
C VAL A 353 -19.93 10.10 -14.57
N LEU A 354 -21.13 9.83 -15.07
CA LEU A 354 -21.60 8.49 -15.43
C LEU A 354 -21.93 8.42 -16.91
N ILE A 355 -21.18 7.58 -17.63
CA ILE A 355 -21.32 7.39 -19.08
C ILE A 355 -22.03 6.07 -19.33
N ALA A 356 -23.14 6.09 -20.07
CA ALA A 356 -23.86 4.88 -20.44
C ALA A 356 -23.24 4.26 -21.69
N SER A 357 -22.61 3.09 -21.56
CA SER A 357 -22.17 2.34 -22.74
C SER A 357 -23.33 1.56 -23.35
N ILE A 358 -23.60 1.80 -24.63
CA ILE A 358 -24.72 1.18 -25.35
C ILE A 358 -24.27 0.55 -26.67
N MET A 359 -25.03 -0.46 -27.13
CA MET A 359 -24.78 -1.13 -28.40
C MET A 359 -26.08 -1.65 -29.02
N CYS A 360 -26.22 -1.44 -30.33
CA CYS A 360 -27.30 -1.97 -31.16
C CYS A 360 -26.74 -2.60 -32.44
N SER A 361 -27.60 -3.32 -33.16
CA SER A 361 -27.36 -3.67 -34.56
C SER A 361 -27.24 -2.43 -35.46
N TYR A 362 -26.83 -2.59 -36.72
CA TYR A 362 -26.85 -1.49 -37.69
C TYR A 362 -28.29 -1.15 -38.13
N ASN A 363 -29.06 -0.62 -37.18
CA ASN A 363 -30.45 -0.22 -37.35
C ASN A 363 -30.66 1.15 -36.68
N ARG A 364 -31.23 2.09 -37.43
CA ARG A 364 -31.39 3.48 -37.00
C ARG A 364 -32.36 3.60 -35.82
N GLU A 365 -33.47 2.89 -35.88
CA GLU A 365 -34.54 2.95 -34.89
C GLU A 365 -34.01 2.48 -33.52
N ASP A 366 -33.24 1.39 -33.50
CA ASP A 366 -32.64 0.81 -32.30
C ASP A 366 -31.67 1.76 -31.61
N TRP A 367 -30.74 2.34 -32.38
CA TRP A 367 -29.79 3.33 -31.85
C TRP A 367 -30.52 4.58 -31.34
N THR A 368 -31.60 4.99 -32.00
CA THR A 368 -32.41 6.13 -31.58
C THR A 368 -33.17 5.84 -30.28
N GLU A 369 -33.75 4.65 -30.15
CA GLU A 369 -34.50 4.23 -28.96
C GLU A 369 -33.57 4.11 -27.74
N LEU A 370 -32.51 3.31 -27.86
CA LEU A 370 -31.63 3.00 -26.74
C LEU A 370 -30.85 4.22 -26.25
N SER A 371 -30.40 5.10 -27.15
CA SER A 371 -29.73 6.35 -26.77
C SER A 371 -30.64 7.29 -25.99
N LYS A 372 -31.90 7.44 -26.42
CA LYS A 372 -32.91 8.23 -25.69
C LYS A 372 -33.24 7.63 -24.32
N MET A 373 -33.34 6.31 -24.22
CA MET A 373 -33.56 5.65 -22.93
C MET A 373 -32.45 5.98 -21.94
N ALA A 374 -31.19 5.90 -22.37
CA ALA A 374 -30.03 6.21 -21.54
C ALA A 374 -29.93 7.70 -21.18
N GLU A 375 -30.26 8.61 -22.10
CA GLU A 375 -30.35 10.05 -21.83
C GLU A 375 -31.44 10.37 -20.80
N VAL A 376 -32.66 9.82 -20.99
CA VAL A 376 -33.80 10.02 -20.08
C VAL A 376 -33.51 9.47 -18.69
N ALA A 377 -32.73 8.39 -18.59
CA ALA A 377 -32.27 7.85 -17.30
C ALA A 377 -31.35 8.82 -16.53
N GLY A 378 -30.81 9.85 -17.18
CA GLY A 378 -29.95 10.87 -16.59
C GLY A 378 -28.46 10.62 -16.77
N ALA A 379 -28.03 9.81 -17.73
CA ALA A 379 -26.60 9.66 -18.04
C ALA A 379 -25.99 11.01 -18.44
N ASP A 380 -24.77 11.31 -17.97
CA ASP A 380 -24.09 12.55 -18.33
C ASP A 380 -23.60 12.54 -19.78
N ALA A 381 -23.30 11.35 -20.31
CA ALA A 381 -22.93 11.10 -21.69
C ALA A 381 -23.19 9.64 -22.10
N LEU A 382 -23.06 9.36 -23.39
CA LEU A 382 -23.10 8.00 -23.94
C LEU A 382 -21.74 7.55 -24.48
N GLU A 383 -21.45 6.25 -24.39
CA GLU A 383 -20.33 5.60 -25.07
C GLU A 383 -20.86 4.56 -26.06
N LEU A 384 -20.70 4.81 -27.35
CA LEU A 384 -21.17 3.91 -28.41
C LEU A 384 -20.15 2.79 -28.59
N ASN A 385 -20.50 1.57 -28.18
CA ASN A 385 -19.62 0.42 -28.33
C ASN A 385 -19.70 -0.12 -29.78
N LEU A 386 -18.78 0.33 -30.62
CA LEU A 386 -18.67 -0.11 -32.01
C LEU A 386 -17.57 -1.18 -32.19
N SER A 387 -17.13 -1.81 -31.10
CA SER A 387 -15.79 -2.42 -31.08
C SER A 387 -15.71 -3.80 -30.43
N CYS A 388 -16.83 -4.40 -30.02
CA CYS A 388 -16.82 -5.75 -29.46
C CYS A 388 -16.29 -6.76 -30.50
N PRO A 389 -15.13 -7.41 -30.28
CA PRO A 389 -14.47 -8.20 -31.32
C PRO A 389 -14.95 -9.65 -31.43
N HIS A 390 -15.81 -10.11 -30.52
CA HIS A 390 -16.14 -11.54 -30.36
C HIS A 390 -17.65 -11.76 -30.32
N GLY A 391 -18.14 -12.76 -31.06
CA GLY A 391 -19.55 -13.19 -31.07
C GLY A 391 -20.57 -12.22 -31.68
N MET A 392 -20.21 -10.94 -31.81
CA MET A 392 -21.12 -9.89 -32.31
C MET A 392 -20.95 -9.58 -33.80
N GLY A 393 -19.77 -9.85 -34.37
CA GLY A 393 -19.52 -9.63 -35.80
C GLY A 393 -20.42 -10.49 -36.70
N GLU A 394 -20.71 -11.73 -36.29
CA GLU A 394 -21.63 -12.64 -36.99
C GLU A 394 -23.10 -12.14 -36.97
N ARG A 395 -23.42 -11.19 -36.08
CA ARG A 395 -24.72 -10.52 -35.99
C ARG A 395 -24.72 -9.12 -36.60
N GLY A 396 -23.63 -8.72 -37.28
CA GLY A 396 -23.49 -7.39 -37.87
C GLY A 396 -23.38 -6.26 -36.84
N MET A 397 -22.90 -6.55 -35.62
CA MET A 397 -22.73 -5.57 -34.55
C MET A 397 -21.26 -5.47 -34.09
N GLY A 398 -20.94 -4.45 -33.28
CA GLY A 398 -19.61 -4.29 -32.70
C GLY A 398 -18.54 -4.09 -33.77
N LEU A 399 -17.48 -4.91 -33.74
CA LEU A 399 -16.34 -4.81 -34.65
C LEU A 399 -16.72 -4.76 -36.14
N ALA A 400 -17.82 -5.43 -36.53
CA ALA A 400 -18.32 -5.38 -37.91
C ALA A 400 -18.68 -3.96 -38.36
N CYS A 401 -19.15 -3.10 -37.45
CA CYS A 401 -19.43 -1.68 -37.73
C CYS A 401 -18.19 -0.80 -37.51
N GLY A 402 -17.43 -1.01 -36.43
CA GLY A 402 -16.33 -0.13 -36.04
C GLY A 402 -15.09 -0.16 -36.94
N GLN A 403 -15.04 -1.09 -37.90
CA GLN A 403 -13.97 -1.16 -38.90
C GLN A 403 -14.30 -0.39 -40.19
N ASP A 404 -15.56 0.02 -40.37
CA ASP A 404 -16.03 0.73 -41.56
C ASP A 404 -16.36 2.21 -41.23
N PRO A 405 -15.59 3.18 -41.77
CA PRO A 405 -15.87 4.59 -41.57
C PRO A 405 -17.30 5.03 -41.94
N GLU A 406 -17.92 4.42 -42.95
CA GLU A 406 -19.28 4.79 -43.36
C GLU A 406 -20.32 4.39 -42.30
N LEU A 407 -20.23 3.17 -41.79
CA LEU A 407 -21.13 2.67 -40.75
C LEU A 407 -20.98 3.49 -39.46
N VAL A 408 -19.73 3.79 -39.05
CA VAL A 408 -19.45 4.62 -37.87
C VAL A 408 -20.06 6.02 -38.01
N ARG A 409 -19.88 6.67 -39.16
CA ARG A 409 -20.43 8.00 -39.44
C ARG A 409 -21.96 8.00 -39.36
N ASN A 410 -22.60 6.99 -39.93
CA ASN A 410 -24.06 6.87 -39.95
C ASN A 410 -24.64 6.63 -38.56
N ILE A 411 -24.04 5.73 -37.77
CA ILE A 411 -24.45 5.48 -36.37
C ILE A 411 -24.34 6.76 -35.54
N CYS A 412 -23.20 7.46 -35.61
CA CYS A 412 -23.00 8.71 -34.89
C CYS A 412 -24.04 9.76 -35.29
N ARG A 413 -24.36 9.85 -36.60
CA ARG A 413 -25.40 10.77 -37.10
C ARG A 413 -26.78 10.45 -36.55
N TRP A 414 -27.14 9.17 -36.44
CA TRP A 414 -28.41 8.75 -35.86
C TRP A 414 -28.50 9.12 -34.38
N VAL A 415 -27.46 8.82 -33.61
CA VAL A 415 -27.41 9.15 -32.17
C VAL A 415 -27.41 10.66 -31.94
N ARG A 416 -26.63 11.44 -32.71
CA ARG A 416 -26.61 12.90 -32.60
C ARG A 416 -27.98 13.54 -32.82
N GLN A 417 -28.78 12.97 -33.73
CA GLN A 417 -30.16 13.41 -33.98
C GLN A 417 -31.14 12.98 -32.87
N ALA A 418 -30.79 11.94 -32.11
CA ALA A 418 -31.66 11.36 -31.08
C ALA A 418 -31.50 12.03 -29.71
N VAL A 419 -30.29 12.42 -29.33
CA VAL A 419 -29.96 12.93 -27.99
C VAL A 419 -29.29 14.30 -28.00
N ARG A 420 -29.30 15.00 -26.87
CA ARG A 420 -28.65 16.30 -26.64
C ARG A 420 -27.38 16.18 -25.79
N ILE A 421 -27.32 15.22 -24.87
CA ILE A 421 -26.10 14.96 -24.09
C ILE A 421 -24.92 14.59 -25.00
N PRO A 422 -23.66 14.78 -24.54
CA PRO A 422 -22.49 14.37 -25.28
C PRO A 422 -22.45 12.85 -25.51
N PHE A 423 -21.85 12.42 -26.62
CA PHE A 423 -21.55 11.00 -26.83
C PHE A 423 -20.20 10.76 -27.50
N PHE A 424 -19.61 9.62 -27.17
CA PHE A 424 -18.27 9.22 -27.60
C PHE A 424 -18.32 7.89 -28.35
N ALA A 425 -17.69 7.80 -29.52
CA ALA A 425 -17.57 6.52 -30.22
C ALA A 425 -16.36 5.75 -29.68
N LYS A 426 -16.55 4.52 -29.18
CA LYS A 426 -15.45 3.67 -28.72
C LYS A 426 -14.86 2.89 -29.86
N LEU A 427 -13.60 3.17 -30.15
CA LEU A 427 -12.90 2.69 -31.34
C LEU A 427 -12.14 1.39 -31.08
N THR A 428 -12.08 0.54 -32.09
CA THR A 428 -11.34 -0.71 -32.08
C THR A 428 -9.91 -0.43 -32.55
N PRO A 429 -8.88 -0.99 -31.90
CA PRO A 429 -7.51 -0.88 -32.41
C PRO A 429 -7.27 -1.83 -33.60
N ASN A 430 -8.24 -2.70 -33.92
CA ASN A 430 -8.13 -3.75 -34.93
C ASN A 430 -8.50 -3.22 -36.32
N VAL A 431 -7.90 -2.11 -36.73
CA VAL A 431 -8.09 -1.44 -38.03
C VAL A 431 -6.75 -1.02 -38.60
N THR A 432 -6.66 -0.93 -39.92
CA THR A 432 -5.45 -0.42 -40.59
C THR A 432 -5.17 1.04 -40.23
N ASP A 433 -6.22 1.87 -40.20
CA ASP A 433 -6.11 3.30 -39.95
C ASP A 433 -7.23 3.78 -39.02
N ILE A 434 -6.91 3.88 -37.73
CA ILE A 434 -7.86 4.31 -36.70
C ILE A 434 -8.23 5.79 -36.83
N VAL A 435 -7.40 6.61 -37.48
CA VAL A 435 -7.66 8.03 -37.70
C VAL A 435 -8.88 8.21 -38.59
N LYS A 436 -9.01 7.41 -39.65
CA LYS A 436 -10.19 7.44 -40.54
C LYS A 436 -11.49 7.13 -39.80
N ILE A 437 -11.44 6.22 -38.82
CA ILE A 437 -12.60 5.90 -37.99
C ILE A 437 -12.92 7.06 -37.04
N GLY A 438 -11.90 7.66 -36.41
CA GLY A 438 -12.06 8.85 -35.58
C GLY A 438 -12.65 10.04 -36.35
N MET A 439 -12.17 10.29 -37.58
CA MET A 439 -12.70 11.31 -38.48
C MET A 439 -14.17 11.04 -38.81
N ALA A 440 -14.52 9.80 -39.15
CA ALA A 440 -15.90 9.42 -39.44
C ALA A 440 -16.84 9.63 -38.23
N ALA A 441 -16.38 9.33 -37.02
CA ALA A 441 -17.15 9.60 -35.80
C ALA A 441 -17.38 11.11 -35.61
N GLN A 442 -16.33 11.92 -35.78
CA GLN A 442 -16.42 13.39 -35.69
C GLN A 442 -17.38 13.96 -36.76
N GLU A 443 -17.26 13.54 -38.01
CA GLU A 443 -18.15 13.94 -39.12
C GLU A 443 -19.60 13.50 -38.91
N GLY A 444 -19.80 12.40 -38.17
CA GLY A 444 -21.12 11.93 -37.74
C GLY A 444 -21.70 12.73 -36.57
N GLY A 445 -20.92 13.62 -35.95
CA GLY A 445 -21.34 14.47 -34.85
C GLY A 445 -21.05 13.93 -33.45
N ALA A 446 -20.14 12.95 -33.30
CA ALA A 446 -19.65 12.56 -31.98
C ALA A 446 -18.90 13.71 -31.31
N ASP A 447 -19.04 13.84 -30.00
CA ASP A 447 -18.38 14.88 -29.19
C ASP A 447 -16.95 14.49 -28.81
N GLY A 448 -16.54 13.26 -29.14
CA GLY A 448 -15.21 12.72 -28.90
C GLY A 448 -15.15 11.23 -29.22
N VAL A 449 -14.02 10.60 -28.89
CA VAL A 449 -13.82 9.16 -29.07
C VAL A 449 -13.19 8.52 -27.84
N THR A 450 -13.52 7.26 -27.60
CA THR A 450 -12.79 6.42 -26.64
C THR A 450 -11.77 5.56 -27.39
N ALA A 451 -10.48 5.73 -27.10
CA ALA A 451 -9.37 5.06 -27.78
C ALA A 451 -8.48 4.28 -26.76
N THR A 452 -8.49 2.95 -26.73
CA THR A 452 -9.22 2.01 -27.59
C THR A 452 -9.86 0.86 -26.82
N ASN A 453 -10.67 0.07 -27.53
CA ASN A 453 -11.09 -1.26 -27.07
C ASN A 453 -9.90 -2.25 -27.09
N THR A 454 -10.16 -3.51 -26.74
CA THR A 454 -9.17 -4.60 -26.69
C THR A 454 -8.59 -4.96 -28.07
N VAL A 455 -7.37 -5.48 -28.06
CA VAL A 455 -6.68 -6.00 -29.26
C VAL A 455 -7.12 -7.45 -29.49
N SER A 456 -7.52 -7.81 -30.70
CA SER A 456 -7.93 -9.17 -31.03
C SER A 456 -6.74 -10.13 -30.99
N GLY A 457 -6.91 -11.30 -30.38
CA GLY A 457 -5.85 -12.30 -30.32
C GLY A 457 -6.28 -13.65 -29.77
N LEU A 458 -5.32 -14.56 -29.67
CA LEU A 458 -5.43 -15.85 -29.01
C LEU A 458 -4.29 -15.95 -27.98
N MET A 459 -4.62 -16.14 -26.70
CA MET A 459 -3.62 -16.00 -25.63
C MET A 459 -2.62 -17.17 -25.59
N GLY A 460 -3.05 -18.36 -25.98
CA GLY A 460 -2.18 -19.51 -26.08
C GLY A 460 -2.93 -20.82 -26.19
N LEU A 461 -2.17 -21.84 -26.54
CA LEU A 461 -2.58 -23.24 -26.52
C LEU A 461 -1.73 -23.97 -25.47
N LYS A 462 -2.28 -25.05 -24.91
CA LYS A 462 -1.51 -26.02 -24.13
C LYS A 462 -0.67 -26.90 -25.07
N ALA A 463 0.19 -27.73 -24.49
CA ALA A 463 1.05 -28.65 -25.24
C ALA A 463 0.26 -29.66 -26.10
N ASP A 464 -0.98 -29.99 -25.72
CA ASP A 464 -1.90 -30.86 -26.46
C ASP A 464 -2.73 -30.12 -27.53
N SER A 465 -2.36 -28.86 -27.83
CA SER A 465 -3.09 -27.96 -28.74
C SER A 465 -4.46 -27.50 -28.26
N THR A 466 -4.89 -27.84 -27.05
CA THR A 466 -6.15 -27.30 -26.50
C THR A 466 -6.00 -25.83 -26.14
N PRO A 467 -6.99 -24.97 -26.44
CA PRO A 467 -6.89 -23.55 -26.15
C PRO A 467 -7.09 -23.22 -24.68
N TRP A 468 -6.73 -22.00 -24.29
CA TRP A 468 -7.18 -21.43 -23.03
C TRP A 468 -7.62 -19.97 -23.22
N PRO A 469 -8.90 -19.62 -23.01
CA PRO A 469 -9.98 -20.44 -22.43
C PRO A 469 -10.50 -21.55 -23.37
N ALA A 470 -10.93 -22.68 -22.78
CA ALA A 470 -11.56 -23.81 -23.49
C ALA A 470 -12.98 -24.03 -22.95
N VAL A 471 -13.98 -23.94 -23.83
CA VAL A 471 -15.41 -23.96 -23.50
C VAL A 471 -16.06 -25.28 -23.94
N GLY A 472 -16.87 -25.85 -23.04
CA GLY A 472 -17.67 -27.06 -23.30
C GLY A 472 -16.85 -28.34 -23.48
N ARG A 473 -17.53 -29.46 -23.75
CA ARG A 473 -16.88 -30.78 -23.95
C ARG A 473 -15.93 -30.81 -25.14
N GLY A 474 -16.20 -29.99 -26.15
CA GLY A 474 -15.35 -29.89 -27.33
C GLY A 474 -14.10 -29.02 -27.14
N LEU A 475 -13.86 -28.48 -25.94
CA LEU A 475 -12.71 -27.61 -25.59
C LEU A 475 -12.47 -26.50 -26.62
N ARG A 476 -13.57 -25.86 -27.06
CA ARG A 476 -13.52 -24.87 -28.15
C ARG A 476 -13.17 -23.50 -27.62
N THR A 477 -12.64 -22.66 -28.49
CA THR A 477 -12.44 -21.23 -28.22
C THR A 477 -12.78 -20.42 -29.45
N THR A 478 -12.81 -19.11 -29.27
CA THR A 478 -12.82 -18.12 -30.36
C THR A 478 -11.70 -17.11 -30.08
N TYR A 479 -11.40 -16.23 -31.03
CA TYR A 479 -10.51 -15.11 -30.74
C TYR A 479 -11.08 -14.31 -29.56
N GLY A 480 -10.20 -13.76 -28.74
CA GLY A 480 -10.54 -12.96 -27.56
C GLY A 480 -9.87 -11.59 -27.60
N GLY A 481 -10.19 -10.77 -26.61
CA GLY A 481 -9.77 -9.39 -26.50
C GLY A 481 -8.67 -9.27 -25.47
N VAL A 482 -7.46 -8.95 -25.93
CA VAL A 482 -6.31 -8.67 -25.08
C VAL A 482 -6.43 -7.27 -24.50
N SER A 483 -6.34 -7.17 -23.18
CA SER A 483 -6.35 -5.94 -22.38
C SER A 483 -5.10 -5.85 -21.49
N GLY A 484 -4.92 -4.73 -20.79
CA GLY A 484 -3.81 -4.50 -19.86
C GLY A 484 -2.56 -3.91 -20.51
N ASN A 485 -1.45 -3.90 -19.78
CA ASN A 485 -0.21 -3.21 -20.16
C ASN A 485 0.38 -3.68 -21.49
N ALA A 486 0.18 -4.94 -21.86
CA ALA A 486 0.67 -5.47 -23.14
C ALA A 486 0.13 -4.71 -24.37
N ILE A 487 -1.05 -4.07 -24.25
CA ILE A 487 -1.64 -3.28 -25.34
C ILE A 487 -1.39 -1.78 -25.21
N ARG A 488 -0.74 -1.31 -24.13
CA ARG A 488 -0.47 0.13 -23.90
C ARG A 488 0.25 0.80 -25.08
N PRO A 489 1.30 0.21 -25.70
CA PRO A 489 1.95 0.84 -26.85
C PRO A 489 1.00 1.05 -28.04
N ILE A 490 0.05 0.14 -28.23
CA ILE A 490 -0.96 0.23 -29.30
C ILE A 490 -1.95 1.36 -28.99
N ALA A 491 -2.43 1.43 -27.74
CA ALA A 491 -3.33 2.48 -27.29
C ALA A 491 -2.68 3.88 -27.31
N LEU A 492 -1.43 4.02 -26.86
CA LEU A 492 -0.68 5.29 -26.93
C LEU A 492 -0.51 5.77 -28.37
N ARG A 493 -0.19 4.86 -29.30
CA ARG A 493 -0.14 5.17 -30.73
C ARG A 493 -1.50 5.65 -31.25
N ALA A 494 -2.59 4.95 -30.88
CA ALA A 494 -3.92 5.31 -31.32
C ALA A 494 -4.33 6.71 -30.82
N VAL A 495 -4.16 6.98 -29.53
CA VAL A 495 -4.47 8.28 -28.91
C VAL A 495 -3.66 9.39 -29.57
N SER A 496 -2.33 9.24 -29.65
CA SER A 496 -1.46 10.27 -30.24
C SER A 496 -1.72 10.49 -31.74
N ALA A 497 -2.03 9.45 -32.50
CA ALA A 497 -2.37 9.58 -33.92
C ALA A 497 -3.68 10.34 -34.12
N ILE A 498 -4.72 10.03 -33.34
CA ILE A 498 -6.02 10.72 -33.39
C ILE A 498 -5.84 12.17 -32.96
N ALA A 499 -5.17 12.43 -31.83
CA ALA A 499 -4.96 13.78 -31.31
C ALA A 499 -4.21 14.68 -32.30
N ARG A 500 -3.23 14.12 -33.02
CA ARG A 500 -2.49 14.87 -34.06
C ARG A 500 -3.32 15.15 -35.30
N ALA A 501 -4.17 14.21 -35.71
CA ALA A 501 -4.99 14.34 -36.91
C ALA A 501 -6.25 15.19 -36.69
N LEU A 502 -6.80 15.19 -35.47
CA LEU A 502 -7.99 15.93 -35.08
C LEU A 502 -7.70 16.79 -33.83
N PRO A 503 -6.91 17.89 -33.97
CA PRO A 503 -6.53 18.72 -32.85
C PRO A 503 -7.74 19.27 -32.09
N GLY A 504 -7.74 19.10 -30.76
CA GLY A 504 -8.83 19.56 -29.89
C GLY A 504 -10.05 18.65 -29.85
N PHE A 505 -10.10 17.56 -30.64
CA PHE A 505 -11.17 16.58 -30.56
C PHE A 505 -11.03 15.74 -29.27
N PRO A 506 -12.04 15.70 -28.38
CA PRO A 506 -11.93 14.99 -27.11
C PRO A 506 -11.61 13.50 -27.23
N ILE A 507 -10.67 13.02 -26.42
CA ILE A 507 -10.25 11.62 -26.38
C ILE A 507 -10.30 11.09 -24.94
N LEU A 508 -11.04 10.00 -24.76
CA LEU A 508 -11.01 9.17 -23.55
C LEU A 508 -10.03 8.01 -23.80
N ALA A 509 -8.91 7.96 -23.10
CA ALA A 509 -7.92 6.91 -23.29
C ALA A 509 -8.28 5.62 -22.54
N THR A 510 -8.04 4.46 -23.15
CA THR A 510 -8.09 3.14 -22.49
C THR A 510 -7.07 2.21 -23.14
N GLY A 511 -6.36 1.47 -22.30
CA GLY A 511 -5.40 0.45 -22.74
C GLY A 511 -4.15 0.42 -21.87
N GLY A 512 -4.21 -0.36 -20.78
CA GLY A 512 -3.06 -0.59 -19.92
C GLY A 512 -2.66 0.63 -19.07
N ILE A 513 -3.63 1.43 -18.64
CA ILE A 513 -3.38 2.48 -17.63
C ILE A 513 -3.45 1.81 -16.26
N ASP A 514 -2.34 1.83 -15.52
CA ASP A 514 -2.21 1.13 -14.23
C ASP A 514 -1.60 2.01 -13.12
N SER A 515 -1.33 3.28 -13.43
CA SER A 515 -0.63 4.21 -12.55
C SER A 515 -0.89 5.65 -13.00
N ALA A 516 -0.63 6.61 -12.09
CA ALA A 516 -0.66 8.03 -12.41
C ALA A 516 0.35 8.40 -13.51
N GLU A 517 1.55 7.78 -13.50
CA GLU A 517 2.57 7.99 -14.53
C GLU A 517 2.08 7.52 -15.90
N ALA A 518 1.56 6.29 -16.00
CA ALA A 518 0.97 5.79 -17.25
C ALA A 518 -0.20 6.67 -17.70
N GLY A 519 -1.03 7.12 -16.76
CA GLY A 519 -2.11 8.08 -17.02
C GLY A 519 -1.59 9.38 -17.64
N LEU A 520 -0.54 9.97 -17.06
CA LEU A 520 0.07 11.20 -17.56
C LEU A 520 0.65 11.04 -18.97
N GLN A 521 1.15 9.86 -19.34
CA GLN A 521 1.59 9.58 -20.71
C GLN A 521 0.44 9.72 -21.72
N PHE A 522 -0.77 9.26 -21.37
CA PHE A 522 -1.95 9.42 -22.22
C PHE A 522 -2.44 10.86 -22.28
N LEU A 523 -2.40 11.58 -21.15
CA LEU A 523 -2.71 13.02 -21.13
C LEU A 523 -1.76 13.80 -22.05
N HIS A 524 -0.44 13.57 -21.95
CA HIS A 524 0.55 14.14 -22.87
C HIS A 524 0.37 13.70 -24.33
N SER A 525 -0.21 12.52 -24.55
CA SER A 525 -0.52 12.02 -25.89
C SER A 525 -1.80 12.63 -26.49
N GLY A 526 -2.54 13.45 -25.73
CA GLY A 526 -3.72 14.19 -26.19
C GLY A 526 -5.06 13.68 -25.66
N ALA A 527 -5.07 12.75 -24.71
CA ALA A 527 -6.31 12.39 -24.00
C ALA A 527 -6.66 13.42 -22.92
N SER A 528 -7.95 13.52 -22.59
CA SER A 528 -8.42 14.38 -21.48
C SER A 528 -8.77 13.57 -20.23
N VAL A 529 -9.26 12.33 -20.41
CA VAL A 529 -9.63 11.43 -19.32
C VAL A 529 -9.16 9.99 -19.60
N LEU A 530 -9.11 9.18 -18.56
CA LEU A 530 -8.38 7.92 -18.47
C LEU A 530 -9.30 6.80 -17.95
N GLN A 531 -9.71 5.91 -18.84
CA GLN A 531 -10.44 4.68 -18.51
C GLN A 531 -9.48 3.55 -18.14
N VAL A 532 -9.76 2.87 -17.02
CA VAL A 532 -8.97 1.76 -16.45
C VAL A 532 -9.72 0.43 -16.52
#